data_AF-A0A835EPT9-F1
#
_entry.id   AF-A0A835EPT9-F1
#
_cell.length_a   1.000
_cell.length_b   1.000
_cell.length_c   1.000
_cell.angle_alpha   90.00
_cell.angle_beta   90.00
_cell.angle_gamma   90.00
#
_symmetry.space_group_name_H-M   'P 1'
#
loop_
_entity.id
_entity.type
_entity.pdbx_description
1 polymer ?
#
loop_
_entity_poly.entity_id
_entity_poly.type
_entity_poly.pdbx_seq_one_letter_code
_entity_poly.pdbx_strand_id
1 'polypeptide(L)'
;MKPKIMAGSTPLYTSSRYFDLLKKTVGECIIGYNTLINSFYNLASHDDKNDKYNVSVAVLLVMLFEAPRFPAVFKRCLELLTEMEEGLVGDVLEKLMGVFRLGKDSPKMHRSPKKHCR
;
A
#
# COMPACT_ATOMS: atom_id res chain seq x y z
N MET A 1 10.72 6.21 -37.58
CA MET A 1 10.99 4.89 -36.96
C MET A 1 10.36 4.91 -35.57
N LYS A 2 9.37 4.05 -35.27
CA LYS A 2 8.80 4.00 -33.92
C LYS A 2 9.82 3.35 -32.98
N PRO A 3 10.05 3.86 -31.76
CA PRO A 3 10.96 3.22 -30.82
C PRO A 3 10.48 1.78 -30.58
N LYS A 4 11.34 0.79 -30.84
CA LYS A 4 11.13 -0.58 -30.37
C LYS A 4 11.37 -0.58 -28.87
N ILE A 5 10.35 -0.21 -28.10
CA ILE A 5 10.33 -0.46 -26.67
C ILE A 5 10.49 -1.99 -26.54
N MET A 6 11.51 -2.44 -25.80
CA MET A 6 11.80 -3.86 -25.52
C MET A 6 12.61 -4.69 -26.55
N ALA A 7 13.41 -4.08 -27.44
CA ALA A 7 14.37 -4.88 -28.21
C ALA A 7 15.41 -5.55 -27.28
N GLY A 8 15.44 -6.88 -27.25
CA GLY A 8 16.37 -7.67 -26.43
C GLY A 8 15.89 -7.99 -25.00
N SER A 9 14.64 -7.68 -24.67
CA SER A 9 14.09 -8.03 -23.35
C SER A 9 13.77 -9.53 -23.24
N THR A 10 13.95 -10.09 -22.05
CA THR A 10 13.40 -11.40 -21.69
C THR A 10 11.96 -11.24 -21.17
N PRO A 11 11.04 -12.15 -21.54
CA PRO A 11 9.72 -12.19 -20.94
C PRO A 11 9.84 -12.58 -19.47
N LEU A 12 9.03 -11.95 -18.61
CA LEU A 12 9.10 -12.12 -17.16
C LEU A 12 8.53 -13.47 -16.66
N TYR A 13 8.02 -14.34 -17.56
CA TYR A 13 7.32 -15.61 -17.27
C TYR A 13 6.36 -15.60 -16.06
N THR A 14 5.82 -14.43 -15.74
CA THR A 14 4.92 -14.17 -14.62
C THR A 14 3.85 -13.20 -15.08
N SER A 15 2.74 -13.12 -14.34
CA SER A 15 1.62 -12.22 -14.65
C SER A 15 1.72 -10.94 -13.81
N SER A 16 1.05 -9.87 -14.26
CA SER A 16 0.94 -8.63 -13.48
C SER A 16 -0.07 -8.70 -12.33
N ARG A 17 -0.74 -9.86 -12.13
CA ARG A 17 -1.72 -10.03 -11.06
C ARG A 17 -1.00 -10.20 -9.73
N TYR A 18 -1.39 -9.41 -8.73
CA TYR A 18 -0.81 -9.47 -7.39
C TYR A 18 -0.87 -10.86 -6.76
N PHE A 19 -1.93 -11.64 -7.00
CA PHE A 19 -2.00 -13.01 -6.49
C PHE A 19 -0.92 -13.91 -7.08
N ASP A 20 -0.58 -13.74 -8.36
CA ASP A 20 0.47 -14.55 -9.00
C ASP A 20 1.85 -14.16 -8.48
N LEU A 21 2.06 -12.86 -8.23
CA LEU A 21 3.32 -12.29 -7.74
C LEU A 21 3.57 -12.53 -6.24
N LEU A 22 2.54 -12.39 -5.40
CA LEU A 22 2.65 -12.41 -3.94
C LEU A 22 2.14 -13.71 -3.30
N LYS A 23 1.39 -14.54 -4.05
CA LYS A 23 0.57 -15.66 -3.52
C LYS A 23 -0.41 -15.23 -2.42
N LYS A 24 -0.72 -13.93 -2.39
CA LYS A 24 -1.53 -13.22 -1.38
C LYS A 24 -2.30 -12.09 -2.03
N THR A 25 -3.16 -11.44 -1.26
CA THR A 25 -3.85 -10.23 -1.71
C THR A 25 -2.91 -9.03 -1.73
N VAL A 26 -3.23 -8.00 -2.54
CA VAL A 26 -2.43 -6.76 -2.58
C VAL A 26 -2.39 -6.04 -1.23
N GLY A 27 -3.43 -6.20 -0.40
CA GLY A 27 -3.48 -5.62 0.94
C GLY A 27 -2.41 -6.18 1.88
N GLU A 28 -1.91 -7.39 1.62
CA GLU A 28 -0.85 -8.04 2.39
C GLU A 28 0.56 -7.73 1.85
N CYS A 29 0.66 -6.87 0.83
CA CYS A 29 1.95 -6.41 0.34
C CYS A 29 2.59 -5.47 1.38
N ILE A 30 3.81 -5.81 1.82
CA ILE A 30 4.62 -4.92 2.65
C ILE A 30 5.24 -3.87 1.72
N ILE A 31 5.13 -2.61 2.10
CA ILE A 31 5.72 -1.44 1.41
C ILE A 31 6.39 -0.55 2.46
N GLY A 32 7.31 0.30 2.01
CA GLY A 32 8.08 1.16 2.89
C GLY A 32 9.47 1.45 2.34
N TYR A 33 10.30 2.11 3.13
CA TYR A 33 11.58 2.63 2.66
C TYR A 33 12.58 1.53 2.30
N ASN A 34 12.89 0.63 3.23
CA ASN A 34 13.84 -0.45 3.00
C ASN A 34 13.27 -1.47 2.00
N THR A 35 11.97 -1.74 2.05
CA THR A 35 11.34 -2.66 1.09
C THR A 35 11.43 -2.12 -0.34
N LEU A 36 11.26 -0.81 -0.55
CA LEU A 36 11.44 -0.18 -1.87
C LEU A 36 12.89 -0.32 -2.36
N ILE A 37 13.86 0.06 -1.54
CA ILE A 37 15.29 0.02 -1.88
C ILE A 37 15.75 -1.42 -2.17
N ASN A 38 15.40 -2.36 -1.31
CA ASN A 38 15.73 -3.77 -1.51
C ASN A 38 15.08 -4.34 -2.77
N SER A 39 13.85 -3.90 -3.09
CA SER A 39 13.19 -4.32 -4.33
C SER A 39 13.89 -3.81 -5.58
N PHE A 40 14.41 -2.58 -5.56
CA PHE A 40 15.28 -2.10 -6.63
C PHE A 40 16.53 -2.95 -6.79
N TYR A 41 17.24 -3.25 -5.70
CA TYR A 41 18.46 -4.06 -5.76
C TYR A 41 18.19 -5.49 -6.25
N ASN A 42 17.13 -6.13 -5.76
CA ASN A 42 16.75 -7.48 -6.18
C ASN A 42 16.41 -7.56 -7.67
N LEU A 43 15.82 -6.51 -8.25
CA LEU A 43 15.49 -6.47 -9.67
C LEU A 43 16.70 -6.10 -10.53
N ALA A 44 17.55 -5.20 -10.03
CA ALA A 44 18.77 -4.78 -10.71
C ALA A 44 19.82 -5.90 -10.80
N SER A 45 19.83 -6.86 -9.85
CA SER A 45 20.74 -8.00 -9.91
C SER A 45 20.40 -8.99 -11.03
N HIS A 46 19.21 -8.90 -11.64
CA HIS A 46 18.71 -9.81 -12.67
C HIS A 46 18.76 -11.30 -12.29
N ASP A 47 18.79 -11.62 -10.99
CA ASP A 47 18.69 -12.99 -10.50
C ASP A 47 17.21 -13.39 -10.44
N ASP A 48 16.71 -13.90 -11.56
CA ASP A 48 15.33 -14.37 -11.71
C ASP A 48 15.02 -15.64 -10.90
N LYS A 49 16.05 -16.30 -10.38
CA LYS A 49 15.93 -17.41 -9.40
C LYS A 49 15.77 -16.91 -7.96
N ASN A 50 15.91 -15.60 -7.72
CA ASN A 50 15.64 -15.03 -6.42
C ASN A 50 14.15 -15.12 -6.14
N ASP A 51 13.77 -15.86 -5.12
CA ASP A 51 12.37 -16.03 -4.68
C ASP A 51 11.67 -14.69 -4.40
N LYS A 52 12.44 -13.61 -4.18
CA LYS A 52 11.95 -12.26 -3.95
C LYS A 52 11.66 -11.46 -5.22
N TYR A 53 12.04 -11.95 -6.40
CA TYR A 53 11.91 -11.21 -7.67
C TYR A 53 10.46 -10.77 -7.90
N ASN A 54 9.51 -11.70 -7.83
CA ASN A 54 8.09 -11.41 -8.02
C ASN A 54 7.53 -10.44 -6.97
N VAL A 55 7.98 -10.58 -5.72
CA VAL A 55 7.58 -9.68 -4.63
C VAL A 55 8.11 -8.26 -4.91
N SER A 56 9.35 -8.14 -5.36
CA SER A 56 9.96 -6.86 -5.71
C SER A 56 9.27 -6.18 -6.89
N VAL A 57 8.81 -6.95 -7.90
CA VAL A 57 7.94 -6.42 -8.97
C VAL A 57 6.65 -5.87 -8.36
N ALA A 58 5.98 -6.62 -7.48
CA ALA A 58 4.73 -6.18 -6.86
C ALA A 58 4.91 -4.89 -6.03
N VAL A 59 6.00 -4.77 -5.27
CA VAL A 59 6.33 -3.56 -4.51
C VAL A 59 6.45 -2.34 -5.44
N LEU A 60 7.20 -2.46 -6.54
CA LEU A 60 7.32 -1.37 -7.51
C LEU A 60 5.98 -1.02 -8.17
N LEU A 61 5.17 -2.02 -8.52
CA LEU A 61 3.82 -1.79 -9.06
C LEU A 61 2.97 -1.00 -8.06
N VAL A 62 2.94 -1.39 -6.80
CA VAL A 62 2.18 -0.66 -5.76
C VAL A 62 2.69 0.77 -5.59
N MET A 63 4.00 0.93 -5.32
CA MET A 63 4.54 2.23 -4.90
C MET A 63 4.72 3.22 -6.06
N LEU A 64 4.95 2.75 -7.29
CA LEU A 64 5.19 3.64 -8.45
C LEU A 64 4.01 3.74 -9.41
N PHE A 65 3.10 2.76 -9.45
CA PHE A 65 1.98 2.75 -10.40
C PHE A 65 0.62 2.87 -9.72
N GLU A 66 0.40 2.19 -8.59
CA GLU A 66 -0.88 2.28 -7.89
C GLU A 66 -0.96 3.49 -6.96
N ALA A 67 0.12 3.85 -6.26
CA ALA A 67 0.14 5.04 -5.41
C ALA A 67 -0.29 6.31 -6.18
N PRO A 68 0.22 6.64 -7.39
CA PRO A 68 -0.28 7.80 -8.14
C PRO A 68 -1.76 7.73 -8.54
N ARG A 69 -2.35 6.54 -8.62
CA ARG A 69 -3.76 6.34 -9.00
C ARG A 69 -4.71 6.38 -7.80
N PHE A 70 -4.24 5.94 -6.64
CA PHE A 70 -5.06 5.78 -5.44
C PHE A 70 -4.55 6.67 -4.30
N PRO A 71 -5.23 7.81 -4.00
CA PRO A 71 -4.77 8.76 -2.99
C PRO A 71 -4.53 8.15 -1.61
N ALA A 72 -5.31 7.13 -1.23
CA ALA A 72 -5.17 6.45 0.05
C ALA A 72 -3.86 5.62 0.12
N VAL A 73 -3.49 4.98 -0.99
CA VAL A 73 -2.21 4.25 -1.13
C VAL A 73 -1.05 5.26 -1.17
N PHE A 74 -1.20 6.35 -1.94
CA PHE A 74 -0.20 7.43 -1.98
C PHE A 74 0.13 7.96 -0.59
N LYS A 75 -0.90 8.31 0.19
CA LYS A 75 -0.72 8.82 1.54
C LYS A 75 0.03 7.83 2.43
N ARG A 76 -0.32 6.54 2.36
CA ARG A 76 0.36 5.49 3.13
C ARG A 76 1.82 5.32 2.72
N CYS A 77 2.10 5.27 1.42
CA CYS A 77 3.47 5.23 0.91
C CYS A 77 4.27 6.43 1.43
N LEU A 78 3.70 7.63 1.37
CA LEU A 78 4.36 8.85 1.82
C LEU A 78 4.62 8.86 3.33
N GLU A 79 3.66 8.44 4.15
CA GLU A 79 3.82 8.26 5.60
C GLU A 79 5.00 7.32 5.90
N LEU A 80 4.97 6.10 5.35
CA LEU A 80 6.00 5.10 5.58
C LEU A 80 7.39 5.52 5.08
N LEU A 81 7.46 6.22 3.94
CA LEU A 81 8.73 6.74 3.43
C LEU A 81 9.29 7.87 4.30
N THR A 82 8.42 8.73 4.83
CA THR A 82 8.83 9.86 5.71
C THR A 82 9.32 9.35 7.06
N GLU A 83 8.65 8.33 7.61
CA GLU A 83 8.99 7.73 8.90
C GLU A 83 10.10 6.67 8.79
N MET A 84 10.52 6.34 7.56
CA MET A 84 11.45 5.24 7.26
C MET A 84 10.97 3.89 7.82
N GLU A 85 9.66 3.68 7.84
CA GLU A 85 9.01 2.49 8.33
C GLU A 85 8.52 1.57 7.20
N GLU A 86 8.06 0.39 7.60
CA GLU A 86 7.43 -0.61 6.75
C GLU A 86 5.99 -0.85 7.21
N GLY A 87 5.09 -1.13 6.28
CA GLY A 87 3.70 -1.39 6.60
C GLY A 87 2.95 -2.11 5.50
N LEU A 88 1.78 -2.64 5.82
CA LEU A 88 0.93 -3.27 4.83
C LEU A 88 0.17 -2.21 4.03
N VAL A 89 -0.05 -2.49 2.75
CA VAL A 89 -0.95 -1.68 1.90
C VAL A 89 -2.36 -1.65 2.49
N GLY A 90 -2.82 -2.77 3.05
CA GLY A 90 -4.17 -2.95 3.59
C GLY A 90 -4.48 -2.14 4.85
N ASP A 91 -3.47 -1.70 5.61
CA ASP A 91 -3.66 -0.93 6.86
C ASP A 91 -4.45 0.38 6.63
N VAL A 92 -4.45 0.86 5.39
CA VAL A 92 -5.22 2.03 4.95
C VAL A 92 -6.73 1.82 5.13
N LEU A 93 -7.23 0.62 4.82
CA LEU A 93 -8.65 0.29 4.94
C LEU A 93 -9.08 0.23 6.41
N GLU A 94 -8.25 -0.32 7.29
CA GLU A 94 -8.53 -0.36 8.73
C GLU A 94 -8.51 1.03 9.36
N LYS A 95 -7.54 1.88 9.01
CA LYS A 95 -7.51 3.29 9.43
C LYS A 95 -8.76 4.04 8.95
N LEU A 96 -9.17 3.86 7.69
CA LEU A 96 -10.38 4.50 7.15
C LEU A 96 -11.65 4.02 7.86
N MET A 97 -11.79 2.72 8.13
CA MET A 97 -12.93 2.16 8.87
C MET A 97 -12.94 2.58 10.35
N GLY A 98 -11.76 2.73 10.97
CA GLY A 98 -11.62 3.25 12.33
C GLY A 98 -12.04 4.71 12.46
N VAL A 99 -11.71 5.54 11.45
CA VAL A 99 -12.17 6.95 11.37
C VAL A 99 -13.69 7.03 11.25
N PHE A 100 -14.33 6.12 10.51
CA PHE A 100 -15.81 6.05 10.44
C PHE A 100 -16.47 5.69 11.79
N ARG A 101 -15.76 5.01 12.70
CA ARG A 101 -16.29 4.66 14.02
C ARG A 101 -16.20 5.79 15.05
N LEU A 102 -15.35 6.80 14.84
CA LEU A 102 -15.21 7.95 15.74
C LEU A 102 -16.27 9.05 15.51
N GLY A 103 -17.19 8.87 14.55
CA GLY A 103 -18.30 9.81 14.30
C GLY A 103 -19.57 9.59 15.13
N LYS A 104 -19.58 8.66 16.10
CA LYS A 104 -20.79 8.33 16.90
C LYS A 104 -20.81 8.87 18.33
N ASP A 105 -19.83 9.67 18.74
CA ASP A 105 -19.89 10.37 20.03
C ASP A 105 -20.43 11.80 19.84
N SER A 106 -21.74 11.89 19.62
CA SER A 106 -22.46 13.15 19.84
C SER A 106 -22.38 13.51 21.33
N PRO A 107 -22.12 14.77 21.72
CA PRO A 107 -22.11 15.16 23.11
C PRO A 107 -23.50 14.89 23.71
N LYS A 108 -23.54 14.07 24.77
CA LYS A 108 -24.74 13.91 25.59
C LYS A 108 -25.11 15.28 26.14
N MET A 109 -26.18 15.88 25.63
CA MET A 109 -26.76 17.09 26.21
C MET A 109 -27.04 16.82 27.69
N HIS A 110 -26.35 17.55 28.55
CA HIS A 110 -26.65 17.62 29.98
C HIS A 110 -28.07 18.19 30.12
N ARG A 111 -29.06 17.33 30.41
CA ARG A 111 -30.37 17.80 30.85
C ARG A 111 -30.20 18.38 32.25
N SER A 112 -30.31 19.69 32.38
CA SER A 112 -30.42 20.37 33.67
C SER A 112 -31.66 19.85 34.42
N PRO A 113 -31.59 19.67 35.75
CA PRO A 113 -32.73 19.19 36.52
C PRO A 113 -33.81 20.27 36.57
N LYS A 114 -35.04 19.91 36.15
CA LYS A 114 -36.22 20.75 36.40
C LYS A 114 -36.45 20.80 37.90
N LYS A 115 -36.23 21.99 38.49
CA LYS A 115 -36.64 22.28 39.86
C LYS A 115 -38.16 22.14 39.96
N HIS A 116 -38.61 21.36 40.94
CA HIS A 116 -39.99 21.36 41.42
C HIS A 116 -40.41 22.78 41.80
N CYS A 117 -41.57 23.20 41.31
CA CYS A 117 -42.39 24.23 41.93
C CYS A 117 -43.76 23.62 42.24
N ARG A 118 -44.16 23.87 43.48
CA ARG A 118 -45.29 23.38 44.29
C ARG A 118 -46.58 23.08 43.56
#